data_AF-A0A1I0S3D6-F1
#
_entry.id   AF-A0A1I0S3D6-F1
#
_cell.length_a   1.000
_cell.length_b   1.000
_cell.length_c   1.000
_cell.angle_alpha   90.00
_cell.angle_beta   90.00
_cell.angle_gamma   90.00
#
_symmetry.space_group_name_H-M   'P 1'
#
loop_
_entity.id
_entity.type
_entity.pdbx_description
1 polymer ?
#
loop_
_entity_poly.entity_id
_entity_poly.type
_entity_poly.pdbx_seq_one_letter_code
_entity_poly.pdbx_strand_id
1 'polypeptide(L)'
;MKHIIFLLILMSIQTCRGQNDKNMTTDKRNDLNEKIIIPNLFDKRYFHGYQLSPDSDYPIYTFANKDIGSVTVNFINKNIKKQEEWFQFDFKNGLDSGDDPDDKYFNDLNKMIKPKLESHLDNYYIIAEFVPYKYIKISRDYIDHIYPYKKTYYLYNKEKKSWDFLKEKTVSDGNDEKNITKLAELNTMMGIKPANSIVNIAEIHTVNTSISLEKLDGIWSDDCNSNKTIAFISTLESVQFSIPNRFSMNAQLKKIDVNKYEFYFTDFPPIIPLPDEMEVWDNMDNKKPVGTIEIINESKVNLTWFGFYYKKSKKYIQTENPFNKNSNVATIIHCTDK
;
A
#
# COMPACT_ATOMS: atom_id res chain seq x y z
N MET A 1 -76.06 -16.61 18.94
CA MET A 1 -74.89 -16.48 19.82
C MET A 1 -73.98 -17.67 19.58
N LYS A 2 -72.77 -17.39 19.06
CA LYS A 2 -71.52 -18.15 19.24
C LYS A 2 -71.51 -19.69 19.08
N HIS A 3 -70.72 -20.06 18.06
CA HIS A 3 -69.82 -21.22 17.93
C HIS A 3 -70.42 -22.53 17.39
N ILE A 4 -70.07 -22.97 16.18
CA ILE A 4 -68.75 -23.28 15.58
C ILE A 4 -68.27 -24.69 16.00
N ILE A 5 -67.84 -25.44 14.96
CA ILE A 5 -66.99 -26.65 14.99
C ILE A 5 -67.70 -27.94 15.43
N PHE A 6 -68.00 -28.82 14.48
CA PHE A 6 -67.35 -30.14 14.30
C PHE A 6 -68.20 -31.00 13.34
N LEU A 7 -68.31 -30.60 12.07
CA LEU A 7 -68.91 -31.46 11.06
C LEU A 7 -68.15 -31.32 9.74
N LEU A 8 -67.26 -32.29 9.51
CA LEU A 8 -66.86 -32.88 8.24
C LEU A 8 -65.40 -33.33 8.29
N ILE A 9 -65.16 -34.28 9.19
CA ILE A 9 -64.30 -35.42 8.89
C ILE A 9 -64.98 -36.18 7.74
N LEU A 10 -64.55 -35.89 6.51
CA LEU A 10 -64.66 -36.79 5.36
C LEU A 10 -63.27 -36.76 4.71
N MET A 11 -62.41 -37.72 5.03
CA MET A 11 -62.25 -38.92 4.20
C MET A 11 -62.08 -38.57 2.72
N SER A 12 -60.85 -38.36 2.28
CA SER A 12 -60.32 -39.07 1.10
C SER A 12 -58.80 -38.94 1.04
N ILE A 13 -58.15 -39.94 1.63
CA ILE A 13 -56.84 -40.40 1.21
C ILE A 13 -57.01 -40.89 -0.23
N GLN A 14 -56.32 -40.27 -1.19
CA GLN A 14 -55.90 -40.95 -2.42
C GLN A 14 -54.44 -40.62 -2.69
N THR A 15 -53.60 -41.60 -2.38
CA THR A 15 -52.31 -41.81 -3.03
C THR A 15 -52.55 -42.23 -4.47
N CYS A 16 -51.79 -41.69 -5.44
CA CYS A 16 -50.96 -42.52 -6.32
C CYS A 16 -50.06 -41.72 -7.26
N ARG A 17 -48.91 -42.35 -7.49
CA ARG A 17 -47.77 -42.02 -8.35
C ARG A 17 -48.14 -41.61 -9.77
N GLY A 18 -47.31 -40.72 -10.34
CA GLY A 18 -47.20 -40.49 -11.77
C GLY A 18 -45.83 -39.91 -12.11
N GLN A 19 -44.80 -40.77 -12.11
CA GLN A 19 -43.58 -40.53 -12.88
C GLN A 19 -43.94 -40.78 -14.34
N ASN A 20 -43.82 -39.78 -15.21
CA ASN A 20 -43.47 -40.00 -16.61
C ASN A 20 -42.97 -38.70 -17.25
N ASP A 21 -41.79 -38.85 -17.83
CA ASP A 21 -41.06 -37.87 -18.60
C ASP A 21 -41.92 -37.20 -19.67
N LYS A 22 -41.76 -35.88 -19.81
CA LYS A 22 -41.63 -35.26 -21.13
C LYS A 22 -41.15 -33.81 -21.03
N ASN A 23 -40.10 -33.59 -21.80
CA ASN A 23 -39.59 -32.33 -22.33
C ASN A 23 -38.77 -31.49 -21.35
N MET A 24 -37.45 -31.62 -21.51
CA MET A 24 -36.52 -30.48 -21.53
C MET A 24 -37.19 -29.33 -22.28
N THR A 25 -37.95 -28.52 -21.56
CA THR A 25 -37.99 -27.10 -21.85
C THR A 25 -36.59 -26.66 -21.48
N THR A 26 -35.78 -26.43 -22.52
CA THR A 26 -34.67 -25.50 -22.44
C THR A 26 -35.24 -24.26 -21.77
N ASP A 27 -35.02 -24.20 -20.46
CA ASP A 27 -35.27 -23.02 -19.68
C ASP A 27 -34.34 -22.01 -20.31
N LYS A 28 -34.90 -21.21 -21.23
CA LYS A 28 -34.37 -19.92 -21.60
C LYS A 28 -34.34 -19.19 -20.26
N ARG A 29 -33.23 -19.38 -19.54
CA ARG A 29 -32.65 -18.33 -18.72
C ARG A 29 -32.59 -17.16 -19.68
N ASN A 30 -33.65 -16.35 -19.61
CA ASN A 30 -33.57 -14.97 -19.93
C ASN A 30 -32.31 -14.53 -19.20
N ASP A 31 -31.24 -14.31 -19.95
CA ASP A 31 -30.19 -13.37 -19.59
C ASP A 31 -30.94 -12.06 -19.32
N LEU A 32 -31.48 -11.94 -18.11
CA LEU A 32 -31.63 -10.68 -17.44
C LEU A 32 -30.21 -10.15 -17.45
N ASN A 33 -29.94 -9.29 -18.43
CA ASN A 33 -28.88 -8.31 -18.35
C ASN A 33 -29.01 -7.67 -16.97
N GLU A 34 -28.34 -8.24 -15.97
CA GLU A 34 -28.12 -7.61 -14.68
C GLU A 34 -27.40 -6.33 -15.04
N LYS A 35 -28.17 -5.25 -15.12
CA LYS A 35 -27.66 -3.94 -15.46
C LYS A 35 -26.67 -3.61 -14.37
N ILE A 36 -25.38 -3.75 -14.67
CA ILE A 36 -24.29 -3.42 -13.76
C ILE A 36 -24.49 -1.96 -13.35
N ILE A 37 -24.79 -1.72 -12.07
CA ILE A 37 -25.04 -0.39 -11.53
C ILE A 37 -23.74 0.10 -10.89
N ILE A 38 -22.86 0.69 -11.69
CA ILE A 38 -21.79 1.51 -11.12
C ILE A 38 -22.43 2.78 -10.56
N PRO A 39 -22.15 3.15 -9.30
CA PRO A 39 -22.61 4.39 -8.72
C PRO A 39 -22.32 5.62 -9.55
N ASN A 40 -23.15 6.66 -9.40
CA ASN A 40 -22.78 7.98 -9.90
C ASN A 40 -21.49 8.46 -9.21
N LEU A 41 -20.62 9.14 -9.97
CA LEU A 41 -19.24 9.49 -9.57
C LEU A 41 -19.08 10.13 -8.18
N PHE A 42 -20.04 10.89 -7.69
CA PHE A 42 -19.98 11.54 -6.37
C PHE A 42 -21.25 11.29 -5.54
N ASP A 43 -21.88 10.13 -5.73
CA ASP A 43 -22.99 9.72 -4.89
C ASP A 43 -22.50 9.52 -3.45
N LYS A 44 -23.05 10.32 -2.54
CA LYS A 44 -22.66 10.38 -1.12
C LYS A 44 -22.83 9.06 -0.37
N ARG A 45 -23.58 8.10 -0.92
CA ARG A 45 -23.72 6.75 -0.37
C ARG A 45 -22.46 5.91 -0.54
N TYR A 46 -21.61 6.26 -1.50
CA TYR A 46 -20.44 5.48 -1.90
C TYR A 46 -19.15 6.29 -1.82
N PHE A 47 -19.23 7.61 -1.97
CA PHE A 47 -18.09 8.51 -1.85
C PHE A 47 -17.92 9.01 -0.40
N HIS A 48 -16.84 8.58 0.24
CA HIS A 48 -16.50 8.98 1.62
C HIS A 48 -15.26 9.88 1.72
N GLY A 49 -14.59 10.16 0.60
CA GLY A 49 -13.39 10.99 0.54
C GLY A 49 -12.37 10.43 -0.43
N TYR A 50 -11.33 11.21 -0.68
CA TYR A 50 -10.21 10.80 -1.49
C TYR A 50 -9.13 10.10 -0.67
N GLN A 51 -8.42 9.19 -1.35
CA GLN A 51 -7.22 8.51 -0.90
C GLN A 51 -6.16 8.62 -2.01
N LEU A 52 -4.93 8.20 -1.73
CA LEU A 52 -3.87 8.06 -2.73
C LEU A 52 -3.77 6.58 -3.14
N SER A 53 -3.52 6.33 -4.42
CA SER A 53 -3.28 4.96 -4.92
C SER A 53 -1.97 4.41 -4.33
N PRO A 54 -1.96 3.20 -3.75
CA PRO A 54 -0.81 2.66 -3.05
C PRO A 54 0.38 2.27 -3.95
N ASP A 55 0.26 2.42 -5.28
CA ASP A 55 1.32 2.12 -6.26
C ASP A 55 1.94 3.39 -6.88
N SER A 56 1.22 4.51 -6.94
CA SER A 56 1.67 5.70 -7.68
C SER A 56 1.07 7.02 -7.19
N ASP A 57 0.44 7.00 -6.01
CA ASP A 57 -0.12 8.14 -5.27
C ASP A 57 -1.10 9.03 -6.02
N TYR A 58 -1.62 8.65 -7.18
CA TYR A 58 -2.68 9.43 -7.83
C TYR A 58 -3.97 9.35 -7.02
N PRO A 59 -4.85 10.37 -7.06
CA PRO A 59 -6.07 10.36 -6.27
C PRO A 59 -7.01 9.24 -6.69
N ILE A 60 -7.56 8.56 -5.69
CA ILE A 60 -8.60 7.55 -5.84
C ILE A 60 -9.70 7.77 -4.82
N TYR A 61 -10.83 7.10 -5.02
CA TYR A 61 -11.66 6.66 -3.90
C TYR A 61 -12.10 5.22 -4.14
N THR A 62 -12.35 4.50 -3.06
CA THR A 62 -12.77 3.10 -3.10
C THR A 62 -14.05 2.92 -2.34
N PHE A 63 -14.87 1.97 -2.79
CA PHE A 63 -16.07 1.54 -2.12
C PHE A 63 -16.29 0.05 -2.35
N ALA A 64 -16.67 -0.69 -1.32
CA ALA A 64 -17.10 -2.06 -1.50
C ALA A 64 -18.26 -2.43 -0.57
N ASN A 65 -19.26 -3.11 -1.12
CA ASN A 65 -20.35 -3.69 -0.34
C ASN A 65 -20.94 -4.94 -1.02
N LYS A 66 -21.90 -5.57 -0.34
CA LYS A 66 -22.57 -6.78 -0.83
C LYS A 66 -23.53 -6.55 -1.99
N ASP A 67 -24.00 -5.32 -2.18
CA ASP A 67 -25.03 -5.00 -3.17
C ASP A 67 -24.42 -4.73 -4.56
N ILE A 68 -23.21 -4.18 -4.60
CA ILE A 68 -22.57 -3.70 -5.83
C ILE A 68 -21.34 -4.54 -6.16
N GLY A 69 -20.52 -4.85 -5.17
CA GLY A 69 -19.16 -5.34 -5.38
C GLY A 69 -18.13 -4.33 -4.90
N SER A 70 -16.95 -4.33 -5.53
CA SER A 70 -15.86 -3.39 -5.29
C SER A 70 -15.74 -2.42 -6.45
N VAL A 71 -15.64 -1.13 -6.14
CA VAL A 71 -15.44 -0.04 -7.09
C VAL A 71 -14.26 0.80 -6.62
N THR A 72 -13.26 0.97 -7.48
CA THR A 72 -12.18 1.95 -7.31
C THR A 72 -12.30 2.97 -8.42
N VAL A 73 -12.39 4.26 -8.07
CA VAL A 73 -12.39 5.34 -9.05
C VAL A 73 -11.06 6.06 -9.03
N ASN A 74 -10.40 6.07 -10.18
CA ASN A 74 -9.06 6.62 -10.41
C ASN A 74 -9.15 7.97 -11.13
N PHE A 75 -8.44 8.97 -10.62
CA PHE A 75 -8.34 10.29 -11.24
C PHE A 75 -6.95 10.49 -11.86
N ILE A 76 -6.86 10.26 -13.18
CA ILE A 76 -5.59 10.27 -13.92
C ILE A 76 -5.43 11.57 -14.69
N ASN A 77 -4.40 12.35 -14.36
CA ASN A 77 -4.16 13.61 -15.08
C ASN A 77 -3.84 13.31 -16.55
N LYS A 78 -4.51 14.01 -17.47
CA LYS A 78 -4.31 13.87 -18.92
C LYS A 78 -2.89 14.24 -19.35
N ASN A 79 -2.21 15.09 -18.60
CA ASN A 79 -0.82 15.45 -18.82
C ASN A 79 0.09 14.58 -17.93
N ILE A 80 0.91 13.74 -18.56
CA ILE A 80 1.83 12.84 -17.88
C ILE A 80 2.77 13.56 -16.90
N LYS A 81 3.27 14.76 -17.24
CA LYS A 81 4.15 15.53 -16.36
C LYS A 81 3.44 16.02 -15.10
N LYS A 82 2.12 16.22 -15.17
CA LYS A 82 1.31 16.63 -14.02
C LYS A 82 0.87 15.44 -13.15
N GLN A 83 1.11 14.20 -13.59
CA GLN A 83 0.88 13.02 -12.75
C GLN A 83 1.91 12.98 -11.61
N GLU A 84 3.15 13.42 -11.86
CA GLU A 84 4.23 13.49 -10.87
C GLU A 84 3.92 14.41 -9.68
N GLU A 85 2.99 15.36 -9.84
CA GLU A 85 2.56 16.24 -8.75
C GLU A 85 1.88 15.48 -7.60
N TRP A 86 1.35 14.29 -7.87
CA TRP A 86 0.70 13.43 -6.90
C TRP A 86 1.66 12.47 -6.21
N PHE A 87 2.86 12.25 -6.76
CA PHE A 87 3.85 11.37 -6.15
C PHE A 87 4.28 11.90 -4.78
N GLN A 88 4.17 11.07 -3.75
CA GLN A 88 4.41 11.40 -2.34
C GLN A 88 3.61 12.64 -1.88
N PHE A 89 2.38 12.79 -2.37
CA PHE A 89 1.58 13.98 -2.12
C PHE A 89 1.36 14.22 -0.63
N ASP A 90 1.04 13.20 0.14
CA ASP A 90 0.87 13.27 1.59
C ASP A 90 2.15 13.72 2.30
N PHE A 91 3.28 13.06 2.03
CA PHE A 91 4.58 13.39 2.61
C PHE A 91 5.01 14.82 2.29
N LYS A 92 4.89 15.25 1.03
CA LYS A 92 5.23 16.62 0.58
C LYS A 92 4.35 17.68 1.25
N ASN A 93 3.17 17.31 1.74
CA ASN A 93 2.28 18.19 2.47
C ASN A 93 2.33 17.96 4.00
N GLY A 94 3.32 17.22 4.50
CA GLY A 94 3.54 17.01 5.93
C GLY A 94 2.48 16.14 6.61
N LEU A 95 1.80 15.28 5.84
CA LEU A 95 0.91 14.26 6.37
C LEU A 95 1.71 12.99 6.65
N ASP A 96 1.59 12.49 7.87
CA ASP A 96 2.17 11.23 8.31
C ASP A 96 1.04 10.19 8.36
N SER A 97 1.15 9.14 7.55
CA SER A 97 0.21 8.02 7.56
C SER A 97 0.44 7.08 8.75
N GLY A 98 1.62 7.13 9.38
CA GLY A 98 2.09 6.04 10.25
C GLY A 98 2.08 4.69 9.52
N ASP A 99 2.14 3.62 10.32
CA ASP A 99 2.04 2.24 9.82
C ASP A 99 0.57 1.86 9.50
N ASP A 100 -0.37 2.39 10.29
CA ASP A 100 -1.81 2.21 10.12
C ASP A 100 -2.50 3.59 10.03
N PRO A 101 -2.85 4.07 8.81
CA PRO A 101 -3.48 5.37 8.64
C PRO A 101 -4.86 5.41 9.29
N ASP A 102 -5.06 6.41 10.16
CA ASP A 102 -6.31 6.61 10.89
C ASP A 102 -7.30 7.53 10.16
N ASP A 103 -8.50 7.69 10.73
CA ASP A 103 -9.52 8.59 10.20
C ASP A 103 -9.02 10.03 10.10
N LYS A 104 -8.11 10.47 10.98
CA LYS A 104 -7.57 11.83 10.94
C LYS A 104 -6.68 12.02 9.72
N TYR A 105 -5.80 11.08 9.42
CA TYR A 105 -4.97 11.08 8.21
C TYR A 105 -5.86 11.19 6.96
N PHE A 106 -6.85 10.31 6.81
CA PHE A 106 -7.73 10.33 5.63
C PHE A 106 -8.55 11.62 5.52
N ASN A 107 -9.02 12.16 6.64
CA ASN A 107 -9.74 13.43 6.66
C ASN A 107 -8.84 14.61 6.25
N ASP A 108 -7.60 14.66 6.73
CA ASP A 108 -6.65 15.73 6.40
C ASP A 108 -6.16 15.61 4.95
N LEU A 109 -5.88 14.39 4.48
CA LEU A 109 -5.55 14.10 3.09
C LEU A 109 -6.68 14.51 2.14
N ASN A 110 -7.92 14.15 2.45
CA ASN A 110 -9.09 14.52 1.66
C ASN A 110 -9.27 16.05 1.57
N LYS A 111 -9.03 16.80 2.66
CA LYS A 111 -9.08 18.27 2.65
C LYS A 111 -8.05 18.89 1.71
N MET A 112 -6.92 18.23 1.47
CA MET A 112 -5.87 18.69 0.55
C MET A 112 -6.12 18.28 -0.90
N ILE A 113 -6.50 17.02 -1.14
CA ILE A 113 -6.76 16.50 -2.48
C ILE A 113 -7.96 17.21 -3.10
N LYS A 114 -9.07 17.33 -2.34
CA LYS A 114 -10.34 17.83 -2.83
C LYS A 114 -10.24 19.18 -3.56
N PRO A 115 -9.70 20.26 -2.96
CA PRO A 115 -9.60 21.55 -3.65
C PRO A 115 -8.65 21.50 -4.86
N LYS A 116 -7.56 20.71 -4.81
CA LYS A 116 -6.61 20.60 -5.93
C LYS A 116 -7.21 19.85 -7.12
N LEU A 117 -7.94 18.76 -6.86
CA LEU A 117 -8.54 17.88 -7.85
C LEU A 117 -9.86 18.43 -8.41
N GLU A 118 -10.82 18.75 -7.53
CA GLU A 118 -12.19 19.09 -7.95
C GLU A 118 -12.24 20.38 -8.78
N SER A 119 -11.37 21.34 -8.50
CA SER A 119 -11.24 22.60 -9.27
C SER A 119 -10.69 22.40 -10.69
N HIS A 120 -10.10 21.24 -10.97
CA HIS A 120 -9.39 20.95 -12.22
C HIS A 120 -9.84 19.63 -12.85
N LEU A 121 -11.03 19.11 -12.54
CA LEU A 121 -11.48 17.79 -13.02
C LEU A 121 -11.36 17.64 -14.54
N ASP A 122 -11.49 18.71 -15.32
CA ASP A 122 -11.35 18.71 -16.79
C ASP A 122 -9.97 18.30 -17.29
N ASN A 123 -8.96 18.42 -16.44
CA ASN A 123 -7.61 17.94 -16.70
C ASN A 123 -7.43 16.45 -16.39
N TYR A 124 -8.47 15.75 -15.92
CA TYR A 124 -8.39 14.35 -15.52
C TYR A 124 -9.27 13.46 -16.40
N TYR A 125 -8.76 12.27 -16.69
CA TYR A 125 -9.57 11.10 -16.98
C TYR A 125 -10.03 10.49 -15.67
N ILE A 126 -11.28 10.02 -15.64
CA ILE A 126 -11.91 9.45 -14.45
C ILE A 126 -12.32 8.04 -14.81
N ILE A 127 -11.65 7.05 -14.22
CA ILE A 127 -11.76 5.64 -14.61
C ILE A 127 -12.25 4.83 -13.41
N ALA A 128 -13.33 4.08 -13.57
CA ALA A 128 -13.77 3.14 -12.56
C ALA A 128 -13.23 1.74 -12.88
N GLU A 129 -12.60 1.10 -11.90
CA GLU A 129 -12.37 -0.33 -11.84
C GLU A 129 -13.50 -0.97 -11.04
N PHE A 130 -14.13 -1.98 -11.61
CA PHE A 130 -15.28 -2.66 -11.01
C PHE A 130 -15.04 -4.16 -10.93
N VAL A 131 -15.31 -4.72 -9.74
CA VAL A 131 -15.33 -6.16 -9.48
C VAL A 131 -16.69 -6.53 -8.88
N PRO A 132 -17.49 -7.37 -9.56
CA PRO A 132 -18.79 -7.81 -9.04
C PRO A 132 -18.71 -8.50 -7.67
N TYR A 133 -19.75 -8.34 -6.85
CA TYR A 133 -19.83 -8.92 -5.50
C TYR A 133 -19.52 -10.43 -5.45
N LYS A 134 -19.97 -11.20 -6.45
CA LYS A 134 -19.72 -12.66 -6.53
C LYS A 134 -18.23 -13.05 -6.52
N TYR A 135 -17.33 -12.10 -6.78
CA TYR A 135 -15.89 -12.30 -6.78
C TYR A 135 -15.19 -11.69 -5.57
N ILE A 136 -15.93 -11.16 -4.59
CA ILE A 136 -15.34 -10.58 -3.38
C ILE A 136 -15.94 -11.21 -2.13
N LYS A 137 -15.09 -11.41 -1.13
CA LYS A 137 -15.47 -11.81 0.21
C LYS A 137 -15.19 -10.64 1.15
N ILE A 138 -16.26 -10.05 1.66
CA ILE A 138 -16.17 -8.92 2.59
C ILE A 138 -16.25 -9.46 4.02
N SER A 139 -15.14 -9.35 4.75
CA SER A 139 -15.05 -9.54 6.20
C SER A 139 -15.17 -8.18 6.91
N ARG A 140 -15.22 -8.15 8.25
CA ARG A 140 -15.24 -6.87 8.98
C ARG A 140 -14.02 -6.01 8.69
N ASP A 141 -12.86 -6.64 8.58
CA ASP A 141 -11.57 -5.94 8.61
C ASP A 141 -10.85 -5.95 7.26
N TYR A 142 -11.36 -6.68 6.26
CA TYR A 142 -10.71 -6.77 4.94
C TYR A 142 -11.66 -7.23 3.82
N ILE A 143 -11.27 -6.92 2.58
CA ILE A 143 -11.90 -7.39 1.35
C ILE A 143 -10.93 -8.36 0.69
N ASP A 144 -11.39 -9.58 0.44
CA ASP A 144 -10.63 -10.61 -0.26
C ASP A 144 -11.26 -10.92 -1.63
N HIS A 145 -10.44 -11.33 -2.60
CA HIS A 145 -10.87 -11.61 -3.97
C HIS A 145 -10.93 -13.11 -4.21
N ILE A 146 -12.01 -13.57 -4.84
CA ILE A 146 -12.21 -14.97 -5.23
C ILE A 146 -11.72 -15.13 -6.66
N TYR A 147 -10.56 -15.76 -6.81
CA TYR A 147 -9.94 -15.98 -8.11
C TYR A 147 -10.48 -17.23 -8.84
N PRO A 148 -10.48 -17.23 -10.18
CA PRO A 148 -10.24 -16.07 -11.04
C PRO A 148 -11.45 -15.12 -11.03
N TYR A 149 -11.19 -13.81 -11.14
CA TYR A 149 -12.26 -12.81 -11.22
C TYR A 149 -12.18 -11.95 -12.47
N LYS A 150 -13.32 -11.35 -12.82
CA LYS A 150 -13.42 -10.36 -13.90
C LYS A 150 -13.35 -8.97 -13.30
N LYS A 151 -12.40 -8.17 -13.79
CA LYS A 151 -12.30 -6.75 -13.52
C LYS A 151 -12.71 -5.97 -14.75
N THR A 152 -13.68 -5.08 -14.61
CA THR A 152 -14.21 -4.27 -15.69
C THR A 152 -13.84 -2.81 -15.48
N TYR A 153 -13.41 -2.15 -16.55
CA TYR A 153 -12.96 -0.76 -16.57
C TYR A 153 -13.99 0.10 -17.28
N TYR A 154 -14.29 1.26 -16.73
CA TYR A 154 -15.21 2.22 -17.31
C TYR A 154 -14.61 3.61 -17.30
N LEU A 155 -14.84 4.36 -18.37
CA LEU A 155 -14.46 5.77 -18.47
C LEU A 155 -15.68 6.65 -18.18
N TYR A 156 -15.53 7.64 -17.32
CA TYR A 156 -16.61 8.57 -17.01
C TYR A 156 -16.84 9.56 -18.16
N ASN A 157 -18.05 9.54 -18.70
CA ASN A 157 -18.55 10.51 -19.65
C ASN A 157 -19.17 11.70 -18.90
N LYS A 158 -18.47 12.83 -18.88
CA LYS A 158 -18.90 14.02 -18.13
C LYS A 158 -20.16 14.68 -18.69
N GLU A 159 -20.32 14.67 -20.02
CA GLU A 159 -21.46 15.28 -20.69
C GLU A 159 -22.74 14.50 -20.40
N LYS A 160 -22.66 13.17 -20.51
CA LYS A 160 -23.79 12.26 -20.25
C LYS A 160 -23.98 11.94 -18.77
N LYS A 161 -22.98 12.25 -17.93
CA LYS A 161 -22.89 11.83 -16.52
C LYS A 161 -23.07 10.32 -16.36
N SER A 162 -22.40 9.55 -17.22
CA SER A 162 -22.53 8.10 -17.31
C SER A 162 -21.17 7.42 -17.42
N TRP A 163 -21.14 6.11 -17.17
CA TRP A 163 -19.94 5.29 -17.33
C TRP A 163 -19.97 4.58 -18.68
N ASP A 164 -18.97 4.85 -19.51
CA ASP A 164 -18.77 4.18 -20.79
C ASP A 164 -17.82 3.00 -20.59
N PHE A 165 -18.21 1.80 -21.04
CA PHE A 165 -17.36 0.61 -20.95
C PHE A 165 -16.05 0.83 -21.71
N LEU A 166 -14.93 0.46 -21.08
CA LEU A 166 -13.59 0.61 -21.65
C LEU A 166 -12.95 -0.74 -21.96
N LYS A 167 -12.88 -1.63 -20.96
CA LYS A 167 -12.16 -2.91 -21.06
C LYS A 167 -12.65 -3.89 -20.01
N GLU A 168 -12.47 -5.18 -20.25
CA GLU A 168 -12.57 -6.23 -19.24
C GLU A 168 -11.27 -7.04 -19.22
N LYS A 169 -10.82 -7.45 -18.03
CA LYS A 169 -9.64 -8.29 -17.82
C LYS A 169 -9.98 -9.40 -16.84
N THR A 170 -9.53 -10.61 -17.11
CA THR A 170 -9.54 -11.71 -16.14
C THR A 170 -8.27 -11.65 -15.29
N VAL A 171 -8.43 -11.68 -13.98
CA VAL A 171 -7.33 -11.78 -13.02
C VAL A 171 -7.30 -13.22 -12.51
N SER A 172 -6.18 -13.90 -12.75
CA SER A 172 -6.05 -15.35 -12.54
C SER A 172 -5.56 -15.73 -11.14
N ASP A 173 -4.74 -14.88 -10.51
CA ASP A 173 -4.15 -15.11 -9.20
C ASP A 173 -3.89 -13.78 -8.47
N GLY A 174 -3.55 -13.87 -7.19
CA GLY A 174 -3.28 -12.73 -6.31
C GLY A 174 -1.82 -12.30 -6.26
N ASN A 175 -1.00 -12.62 -7.27
CA ASN A 175 0.41 -12.26 -7.26
C ASN A 175 0.64 -10.73 -7.28
N ASP A 176 -0.33 -9.94 -7.75
CA ASP A 176 -0.37 -8.50 -7.52
C ASP A 176 -1.09 -8.24 -6.17
N GLU A 177 -0.32 -8.16 -5.08
CA GLU A 177 -0.80 -8.04 -3.69
C GLU A 177 -1.86 -6.95 -3.46
N LYS A 178 -1.82 -5.88 -4.27
CA LYS A 178 -2.71 -4.71 -4.11
C LYS A 178 -3.98 -4.77 -4.96
N ASN A 179 -4.12 -5.73 -5.90
CA ASN A 179 -5.25 -5.81 -6.84
C ASN A 179 -5.67 -4.46 -7.45
N ILE A 180 -4.75 -3.50 -7.59
CA ILE A 180 -4.99 -2.16 -8.14
C ILE A 180 -4.23 -2.05 -9.46
N THR A 181 -4.86 -1.43 -10.45
CA THR A 181 -4.25 -1.30 -11.77
C THR A 181 -3.16 -0.24 -11.77
N LYS A 182 -1.96 -0.63 -12.20
CA LYS A 182 -0.79 0.26 -12.25
C LYS A 182 -1.05 1.48 -13.13
N LEU A 183 -0.46 2.61 -12.77
CA LEU A 183 -0.63 3.88 -13.50
C LEU A 183 -0.25 3.75 -14.99
N ALA A 184 0.80 2.98 -15.30
CA ALA A 184 1.22 2.73 -16.68
C ALA A 184 0.15 1.99 -17.51
N GLU A 185 -0.56 1.03 -16.90
CA GLU A 185 -1.67 0.32 -17.56
C GLU A 185 -2.83 1.29 -17.79
N LEU A 186 -3.20 2.11 -16.80
CA LEU A 186 -4.25 3.13 -16.93
C LEU A 186 -3.92 4.16 -18.02
N ASN A 187 -2.69 4.66 -18.05
CA ASN A 187 -2.21 5.59 -19.09
C ASN A 187 -2.32 4.99 -20.49
N THR A 188 -1.97 3.70 -20.63
CA THR A 188 -2.11 2.95 -21.89
C THR A 188 -3.59 2.86 -22.32
N MET A 189 -4.51 2.54 -21.38
CA MET A 189 -5.94 2.49 -21.68
C MET A 189 -6.50 3.85 -22.14
N MET A 190 -5.94 4.95 -21.64
CA MET A 190 -6.34 6.32 -22.00
C MET A 190 -5.63 6.87 -23.23
N GLY A 191 -4.73 6.11 -23.86
CA GLY A 191 -3.92 6.58 -24.97
C GLY A 191 -2.98 7.74 -24.61
N ILE A 192 -2.65 7.91 -23.32
CA ILE A 192 -1.65 8.87 -22.86
C ILE A 192 -0.29 8.32 -23.29
N LYS A 193 0.25 8.87 -24.38
CA LYS A 193 1.61 8.53 -24.81
C LYS A 193 2.60 9.34 -23.97
N PRO A 194 3.67 8.72 -23.45
CA PRO A 194 4.81 9.49 -22.99
C PRO A 194 5.26 10.36 -24.17
N ALA A 195 5.39 11.67 -23.94
CA ALA A 195 5.89 12.57 -24.97
C ALA A 195 7.24 12.03 -25.47
N ASN A 196 7.52 12.16 -26.78
CA ASN A 196 8.74 11.72 -27.48
C ASN A 196 10.04 12.28 -26.87
N SER A 197 10.36 11.89 -25.66
CA SER A 197 11.67 11.92 -25.08
C SER A 197 12.01 10.45 -24.92
N ILE A 198 12.98 10.02 -25.72
CA ILE A 198 13.80 8.85 -25.43
C ILE A 198 14.45 9.16 -24.08
N VAL A 199 13.71 8.90 -23.01
CA VAL A 199 14.28 8.44 -21.77
C VAL A 199 13.71 7.04 -21.67
N ASN A 200 14.57 6.05 -21.74
CA ASN A 200 14.23 4.66 -21.58
C ASN A 200 13.28 4.53 -20.38
N ILE A 201 12.00 4.29 -20.64
CA ILE A 201 11.02 4.04 -19.58
C ILE A 201 11.37 2.71 -18.88
N ALA A 202 12.14 1.84 -19.54
CA ALA A 202 12.80 0.70 -18.92
C ALA A 202 13.96 1.05 -17.96
N GLU A 203 14.53 2.26 -18.02
CA GLU A 203 15.57 2.76 -17.09
C GLU A 203 15.05 3.85 -16.13
N ILE A 204 13.83 4.37 -16.30
CA ILE A 204 13.17 5.21 -15.28
C ILE A 204 12.34 4.35 -14.32
N HIS A 205 11.94 3.14 -14.71
CA HIS A 205 11.31 2.17 -13.79
C HIS A 205 12.28 1.56 -12.75
N THR A 206 13.53 2.02 -12.68
CA THR A 206 14.52 1.64 -11.65
C THR A 206 14.88 2.75 -10.66
N VAL A 207 14.16 3.88 -10.64
CA VAL A 207 14.37 4.90 -9.60
C VAL A 207 13.04 5.20 -8.91
N ASN A 208 12.92 4.72 -7.67
CA ASN A 208 11.86 5.00 -6.69
C ASN A 208 10.60 4.13 -6.70
N THR A 209 10.69 2.85 -7.08
CA THR A 209 10.03 1.86 -6.22
C THR A 209 10.81 1.82 -4.92
N SER A 210 10.18 2.18 -3.79
CA SER A 210 10.85 2.03 -2.50
C SER A 210 11.31 0.59 -2.38
N ILE A 211 12.61 0.38 -2.23
CA ILE A 211 13.14 -0.95 -1.97
C ILE A 211 12.52 -1.39 -0.64
N SER A 212 11.71 -2.45 -0.69
CA SER A 212 11.10 -3.03 0.51
C SER A 212 12.21 -3.32 1.52
N LEU A 213 11.95 -3.06 2.80
CA LEU A 213 12.91 -3.33 3.87
C LEU A 213 13.32 -4.82 3.88
N GLU A 214 12.43 -5.71 3.46
CA GLU A 214 12.68 -7.15 3.29
C GLU A 214 13.84 -7.45 2.33
N LYS A 215 14.06 -6.60 1.32
CA LYS A 215 15.18 -6.75 0.40
C LYS A 215 16.53 -6.37 1.02
N LEU A 216 16.52 -5.73 2.18
CA LEU A 216 17.73 -5.42 2.92
C LEU A 216 18.11 -6.52 3.90
N ASP A 217 17.27 -7.53 4.13
CA ASP A 217 17.55 -8.58 5.10
C ASP A 217 18.90 -9.25 4.84
N GLY A 218 19.68 -9.39 5.90
CA GLY A 218 21.02 -9.98 5.84
C GLY A 218 22.08 -9.12 6.49
N ILE A 219 23.34 -9.51 6.26
CA ILE A 219 24.53 -8.91 6.88
C ILE A 219 25.17 -7.91 5.92
N TRP A 220 25.50 -6.75 6.44
CA TRP A 220 26.07 -5.61 5.72
C TRP A 220 27.33 -5.10 6.40
N SER A 221 28.27 -4.59 5.59
CA SER A 221 29.56 -4.11 6.08
C SER A 221 30.20 -3.11 5.12
N ASP A 222 31.20 -2.34 5.59
CA ASP A 222 32.10 -1.55 4.72
C ASP A 222 33.01 -2.43 3.85
N ASP A 223 33.33 -3.62 4.35
CA ASP A 223 34.07 -4.68 3.68
C ASP A 223 33.55 -6.03 4.21
N CYS A 224 33.18 -6.97 3.33
CA CYS A 224 32.65 -8.26 3.77
C CYS A 224 33.66 -9.13 4.52
N ASN A 225 34.95 -8.80 4.50
CA ASN A 225 35.97 -9.42 5.34
C ASN A 225 36.10 -8.77 6.73
N SER A 226 35.48 -7.61 6.93
CA SER A 226 35.45 -6.90 8.22
C SER A 226 34.67 -7.68 9.27
N ASN A 227 35.06 -7.48 10.53
CA ASN A 227 34.33 -8.00 11.70
C ASN A 227 33.28 -7.01 12.22
N LYS A 228 33.20 -5.81 11.63
CA LYS A 228 32.16 -4.82 11.92
C LYS A 228 30.99 -5.08 11.00
N THR A 229 29.80 -5.32 11.53
CA THR A 229 28.64 -5.65 10.71
C THR A 229 27.38 -4.94 11.18
N ILE A 230 26.43 -4.84 10.26
CA ILE A 230 25.04 -4.48 10.51
C ILE A 230 24.18 -5.60 9.96
N ALA A 231 23.28 -6.14 10.75
CA ALA A 231 22.23 -7.03 10.27
C ALA A 231 20.92 -6.26 10.18
N PHE A 232 20.29 -6.25 9.00
CA PHE A 232 18.92 -5.76 8.85
C PHE A 232 17.96 -6.91 9.10
N ILE A 233 16.91 -6.63 9.88
CA ILE A 233 15.87 -7.59 10.25
C ILE A 233 14.52 -6.90 10.00
N SER A 234 14.04 -7.04 8.76
CA SER A 234 12.83 -6.39 8.25
C SER A 234 11.59 -6.77 9.03
N THR A 235 11.47 -8.04 9.41
CA THR A 235 10.34 -8.58 10.22
C THR A 235 10.16 -7.89 11.57
N LEU A 236 11.21 -7.25 12.09
CA LEU A 236 11.21 -6.50 13.34
C LEU A 236 11.45 -5.01 13.13
N GLU A 237 11.51 -4.56 11.87
CA GLU A 237 11.88 -3.20 11.47
C GLU A 237 13.10 -2.68 12.24
N SER A 238 14.13 -3.51 12.34
CA SER A 238 15.27 -3.26 13.20
C SER A 238 16.60 -3.53 12.50
N VAL A 239 17.65 -2.92 13.06
CA VAL A 239 19.03 -3.14 12.67
C VAL A 239 19.86 -3.50 13.89
N GLN A 240 20.66 -4.55 13.77
CA GLN A 240 21.60 -4.97 14.79
C GLN A 240 23.02 -4.62 14.36
N PHE A 241 23.69 -3.82 15.17
CA PHE A 241 25.09 -3.46 14.97
C PHE A 241 25.98 -4.40 15.79
N SER A 242 27.07 -4.85 15.19
CA SER A 242 28.14 -5.56 15.86
C SER A 242 29.45 -4.88 15.54
N ILE A 243 29.93 -4.01 16.44
CA ILE A 243 31.18 -3.26 16.30
C ILE A 243 32.15 -3.75 17.38
N PRO A 244 33.05 -4.71 17.04
CA PRO A 244 33.98 -5.29 17.99
C PRO A 244 34.77 -4.23 18.76
N ASN A 245 34.94 -4.45 20.06
CA ASN A 245 35.65 -3.55 20.98
C ASN A 245 35.05 -2.14 21.10
N ARG A 246 33.79 -1.93 20.66
CA ARG A 246 33.12 -0.63 20.77
C ARG A 246 31.69 -0.73 21.30
N PHE A 247 30.81 -1.47 20.62
CA PHE A 247 29.44 -1.74 21.07
C PHE A 247 28.77 -2.81 20.19
N SER A 248 27.75 -3.49 20.73
CA SER A 248 26.76 -4.21 19.95
C SER A 248 25.36 -3.74 20.31
N MET A 249 24.58 -3.20 19.39
CA MET A 249 23.28 -2.58 19.69
C MET A 249 22.18 -3.03 18.76
N ASN A 250 20.96 -3.09 19.28
CA ASN A 250 19.74 -3.16 18.47
C ASN A 250 19.16 -1.76 18.34
N ALA A 251 18.80 -1.36 17.13
CA ALA A 251 18.12 -0.10 16.85
C ALA A 251 16.86 -0.35 16.02
N GLN A 252 15.81 0.40 16.34
CA GLN A 252 14.57 0.45 15.58
C GLN A 252 14.75 1.38 14.38
N LEU A 253 14.32 0.94 13.20
CA LEU A 253 14.25 1.79 12.01
C LEU A 253 12.93 2.56 11.98
N LYS A 254 12.98 3.81 11.57
CA LYS A 254 11.80 4.62 11.24
C LYS A 254 12.00 5.25 9.89
N LYS A 255 11.07 5.02 8.98
CA LYS A 255 11.13 5.58 7.63
C LYS A 255 10.94 7.10 7.69
N ILE A 256 11.81 7.83 7.01
CA ILE A 256 11.76 9.30 6.90
C ILE A 256 11.74 9.79 5.44
N ASP A 257 11.98 8.91 4.47
CA ASP A 257 11.84 9.16 3.02
C ASP A 257 11.69 7.82 2.26
N VAL A 258 11.53 7.84 0.92
CA VAL A 258 11.37 6.66 0.04
C VAL A 258 12.39 5.57 0.36
N ASN A 259 13.65 5.97 0.42
CA ASN A 259 14.80 5.11 0.58
C ASN A 259 15.59 5.49 1.83
N LYS A 260 15.02 6.26 2.76
CA LYS A 260 15.75 6.79 3.91
C LYS A 260 15.07 6.46 5.21
N TYR A 261 15.86 5.97 6.15
CA TYR A 261 15.43 5.58 7.48
C TYR A 261 16.33 6.25 8.51
N GLU A 262 15.74 6.69 9.61
CA GLU A 262 16.46 6.96 10.84
C GLU A 262 16.52 5.68 11.67
N PHE A 263 17.61 5.49 12.41
CA PHE A 263 17.68 4.40 13.39
C PHE A 263 17.85 4.95 14.80
N TYR A 264 17.07 4.39 15.71
CA TYR A 264 16.96 4.78 17.10
C TYR A 264 17.41 3.61 17.96
N PHE A 265 18.41 3.81 18.82
CA PHE A 265 18.83 2.73 19.71
C PHE A 265 17.66 2.36 20.64
N THR A 266 17.49 1.05 20.87
CA THR A 266 16.39 0.52 21.69
C THR A 266 16.75 0.51 23.17
N ASP A 267 15.75 0.35 24.05
CA ASP A 267 15.96 0.26 25.50
C ASP A 267 16.67 -1.02 25.96
N PHE A 268 16.99 -1.91 25.02
CA PHE A 268 17.84 -3.05 25.31
C PHE A 268 19.30 -2.59 25.47
N PRO A 269 19.93 -2.84 26.63
CA PRO A 269 21.32 -2.49 26.83
C PRO A 269 22.17 -3.23 25.78
N PRO A 270 23.10 -2.54 25.11
CA PRO A 270 23.97 -3.13 24.12
C PRO A 270 24.81 -4.24 24.76
N ILE A 271 25.04 -5.29 24.00
CA ILE A 271 25.83 -6.44 24.46
C ILE A 271 27.30 -6.00 24.54
N ILE A 272 27.87 -6.17 25.73
CA ILE A 272 29.18 -5.71 26.23
C ILE A 272 30.33 -6.05 25.25
N PRO A 273 31.34 -5.17 25.06
CA PRO A 273 31.64 -3.98 25.87
C PRO A 273 30.94 -2.70 25.41
N LEU A 274 30.50 -1.93 26.41
CA LEU A 274 30.04 -0.55 26.28
C LEU A 274 31.21 0.41 26.49
N PRO A 275 31.27 1.57 25.81
CA PRO A 275 32.21 2.63 26.15
C PRO A 275 31.92 3.16 27.57
N ASP A 276 32.96 3.53 28.34
CA ASP A 276 32.86 4.04 29.72
C ASP A 276 31.83 5.18 29.85
N GLU A 277 31.75 6.04 28.84
CA GLU A 277 30.84 7.19 28.75
C GLU A 277 29.36 6.79 28.66
N MET A 278 29.09 5.52 28.34
CA MET A 278 27.77 4.91 28.15
C MET A 278 27.41 3.91 29.26
N GLU A 279 28.23 3.78 30.32
CA GLU A 279 27.98 2.88 31.46
C GLU A 279 26.62 3.15 32.13
N VAL A 280 26.19 4.41 32.16
CA VAL A 280 24.87 4.79 32.70
C VAL A 280 23.89 4.99 31.55
N TRP A 281 23.34 3.87 31.07
CA TRP A 281 22.44 3.77 29.92
C TRP A 281 21.25 4.74 29.97
N ASP A 282 20.67 4.98 31.15
CA ASP A 282 19.54 5.89 31.37
C ASP A 282 19.82 7.33 30.92
N ASN A 283 21.09 7.72 30.85
CA ASN A 283 21.49 9.03 30.39
C ASN A 283 21.44 9.18 28.86
N MET A 284 21.17 8.13 28.10
CA MET A 284 21.01 8.18 26.65
C MET A 284 19.56 8.44 26.25
N ASP A 285 19.33 9.26 25.22
CA ASP A 285 18.00 9.59 24.70
C ASP A 285 17.61 8.74 23.48
N ASN A 286 16.79 7.71 23.72
CA ASN A 286 16.27 6.81 22.69
C ASN A 286 15.27 7.48 21.73
N LYS A 287 14.86 8.71 22.00
CA LYS A 287 14.02 9.52 21.10
C LYS A 287 14.83 10.35 20.11
N LYS A 288 16.17 10.31 20.20
CA LYS A 288 17.07 10.95 19.23
C LYS A 288 17.70 9.89 18.33
N PRO A 289 17.76 10.14 17.01
CA PRO A 289 18.33 9.18 16.08
C PRO A 289 19.84 9.05 16.30
N VAL A 290 20.35 7.83 16.19
CA VAL A 290 21.80 7.57 16.22
C VAL A 290 22.44 7.81 14.85
N GLY A 291 21.63 7.76 13.80
CA GLY A 291 22.05 8.03 12.43
C GLY A 291 20.92 7.78 11.43
N THR A 292 21.28 7.79 10.14
CA THR A 292 20.37 7.50 9.04
C THR A 292 20.96 6.46 8.11
N ILE A 293 20.10 5.67 7.47
CA ILE A 293 20.45 4.77 6.38
C ILE A 293 19.70 5.25 5.13
N GLU A 294 20.42 5.40 4.03
CA GLU A 294 19.87 5.75 2.72
C GLU A 294 20.17 4.61 1.74
N ILE A 295 19.12 3.95 1.26
CA ILE A 295 19.21 2.84 0.33
C ILE A 295 19.55 3.40 -1.05
N ILE A 296 20.69 2.96 -1.60
CA ILE A 296 21.11 3.33 -2.94
C ILE A 296 20.59 2.28 -3.94
N ASN A 297 20.71 1.00 -3.58
CA ASN A 297 20.14 -0.14 -4.28
C ASN A 297 20.11 -1.38 -3.35
N GLU A 298 19.69 -2.54 -3.88
CA GLU A 298 19.59 -3.81 -3.13
C GLU A 298 20.92 -4.35 -2.58
N SER A 299 22.07 -3.83 -3.03
CA SER A 299 23.39 -4.28 -2.57
C SER A 299 24.23 -3.18 -1.91
N LYS A 300 23.70 -1.95 -1.81
CA LYS A 300 24.45 -0.78 -1.33
C LYS A 300 23.55 0.20 -0.58
N VAL A 301 23.98 0.58 0.62
CA VAL A 301 23.35 1.65 1.39
C VAL A 301 24.40 2.63 1.92
N ASN A 302 24.00 3.88 2.11
CA ASN A 302 24.80 4.91 2.77
C ASN A 302 24.34 5.06 4.22
N LEU A 303 25.26 4.86 5.15
CA LEU A 303 25.06 5.06 6.57
C LEU A 303 25.66 6.40 6.99
N THR A 304 24.82 7.31 7.48
CA THR A 304 25.26 8.52 8.18
C THR A 304 25.19 8.28 9.68
N TRP A 305 26.29 8.53 10.39
CA TRP A 305 26.39 8.34 11.83
C TRP A 305 26.38 9.68 12.57
N PHE A 306 25.50 9.81 13.57
CA PHE A 306 25.44 10.97 14.46
C PHE A 306 26.08 10.68 15.82
N GLY A 307 25.95 9.44 16.30
CA GLY A 307 26.37 9.02 17.64
C GLY A 307 25.20 8.95 18.63
N PHE A 308 25.49 8.70 19.90
CA PHE A 308 24.45 8.56 20.94
C PHE A 308 24.17 9.91 21.59
N TYR A 309 22.89 10.26 21.74
CA TYR A 309 22.53 11.54 22.36
C TYR A 309 22.54 11.44 23.89
N TYR A 310 23.46 12.16 24.54
CA TYR A 310 23.60 12.19 25.99
C TYR A 310 22.70 13.27 26.61
N LYS A 311 21.65 12.86 27.33
CA LYS A 311 20.63 13.73 27.96
C LYS A 311 21.24 14.81 28.86
N LYS A 312 22.26 14.44 29.65
CA LYS A 312 22.88 15.33 30.65
C LYS A 312 23.64 16.48 30.00
N SER A 313 24.45 16.21 28.98
CA SER A 313 25.22 17.25 28.28
C SER A 313 24.47 17.87 27.10
N LYS A 314 23.35 17.27 26.67
CA LYS A 314 22.56 17.64 25.49
C LYS A 314 23.36 17.60 24.17
N LYS A 315 24.31 16.67 24.06
CA LYS A 315 25.19 16.52 22.90
C LYS A 315 25.27 15.06 22.46
N TYR A 316 25.60 14.85 21.18
CA TYR A 316 26.00 13.55 20.69
C TYR A 316 27.40 13.19 21.19
N ILE A 317 27.57 11.94 21.61
CA ILE A 317 28.85 11.31 21.98
C ILE A 317 29.12 10.14 21.03
N GLN A 318 30.35 9.62 21.02
CA GLN A 318 30.74 8.51 20.14
C GLN A 318 30.47 8.83 18.65
N THR A 319 30.74 10.07 18.23
CA THR A 319 30.36 10.60 16.91
C THR A 319 31.23 10.11 15.75
N GLU A 320 32.32 9.38 16.02
CA GLU A 320 33.13 8.72 14.99
C GLU A 320 32.32 7.60 14.34
N ASN A 321 32.19 7.61 13.01
CA ASN A 321 31.44 6.58 12.28
C ASN A 321 32.20 5.23 12.37
N PRO A 322 31.56 4.15 12.82
CA PRO A 322 32.22 2.85 12.98
C PRO A 322 32.71 2.20 11.66
N PHE A 323 32.14 2.60 10.52
CA PHE A 323 32.45 2.08 9.19
C PHE A 323 33.35 3.02 8.36
N ASN A 324 33.54 4.26 8.79
CA ASN A 324 34.48 5.18 8.13
C ASN A 324 35.01 6.24 9.11
N LYS A 325 36.27 6.13 9.53
CA LYS A 325 36.85 7.07 10.51
C LYS A 325 37.01 8.51 9.98
N ASN A 326 37.05 8.67 8.66
CA ASN A 326 37.34 9.95 8.01
C ASN A 326 36.08 10.72 7.60
N SER A 327 34.89 10.13 7.76
CA SER A 327 33.63 10.71 7.31
C SER A 327 32.49 10.25 8.21
N ASN A 328 31.52 11.14 8.44
CA ASN A 328 30.27 10.74 9.11
C ASN A 328 29.39 9.85 8.21
N VAL A 329 29.64 9.81 6.90
CA VAL A 329 28.97 8.92 5.94
C VAL A 329 29.89 7.77 5.55
N ALA A 330 29.37 6.55 5.64
CA ALA A 330 30.00 5.33 5.17
C ALA A 330 29.08 4.62 4.18
N THR A 331 29.64 4.16 3.07
CA THR A 331 28.95 3.21 2.20
C THR A 331 29.15 1.82 2.77
N ILE A 332 28.06 1.07 2.94
CA ILE A 332 28.09 -0.35 3.33
C ILE A 332 27.41 -1.19 2.24
N ILE A 333 27.90 -2.41 2.06
CA ILE A 333 27.51 -3.36 1.03
C ILE A 333 26.93 -4.63 1.65
N HIS A 334 26.03 -5.28 0.92
CA HIS A 334 25.45 -6.56 1.33
C HIS A 334 26.48 -7.68 1.21
N CYS A 335 26.60 -8.51 2.24
CA CYS A 335 27.54 -9.62 2.32
C CYS A 335 26.78 -10.95 2.22
N THR A 336 26.70 -11.47 1.00
CA THR A 336 25.88 -12.64 0.63
C THR A 336 26.34 -13.98 1.20
N ASP A 337 27.53 -14.06 1.79
CA ASP A 337 28.22 -15.32 2.13
C ASP A 337 28.71 -15.41 3.60
N LYS A 338 28.02 -14.79 4.56
CA LYS A 338 28.38 -14.83 6.00
C LYS A 338 27.28 -15.35 6.90
#